data_AF-A0A0W1G7W2-F1
#
_entry.id   AF-A0A0W1G7W2-F1
#
_cell.length_a   1.000
_cell.length_b   1.000
_cell.length_c   1.000
_cell.angle_alpha   90.00
_cell.angle_beta   90.00
_cell.angle_gamma   90.00
#
_symmetry.space_group_name_H-M   'P 1'
#
loop_
_entity.id
_entity.type
_entity.pdbx_description
1 polymer ?
#
loop_
_entity_poly.entity_id
_entity_poly.type
_entity_poly.pdbx_seq_one_letter_code
_entity_poly.pdbx_strand_id
1 'polypeptide(L)'
;MSALTSTETHLAGQLGVADDLLSRANLFLRIEVSAAIECHSTLRGEGNAVVPVPGTLCADVVDDIERHVQLIRDIEAHLAGEPWEGPVGWFDDVIQRRNGWEGGVR
;
A
#
# COMPACT_ATOMS: atom_id res chain seq x y z
N MET A 1 -19.71 -13.99 -35.05
CA MET A 1 -18.38 -13.81 -34.47
C MET A 1 -17.76 -12.60 -35.17
N SER A 2 -17.84 -11.40 -34.58
CA SER A 2 -17.20 -10.21 -35.16
C SER A 2 -15.70 -10.27 -34.88
N ALA A 3 -14.90 -10.20 -35.94
CA ALA A 3 -13.46 -10.01 -35.82
C ALA A 3 -13.20 -8.59 -35.30
N LEU A 4 -12.41 -8.49 -34.23
CA LEU A 4 -11.92 -7.21 -33.73
C LEU A 4 -11.12 -6.51 -34.84
N THR A 5 -11.39 -5.23 -35.04
CA THR A 5 -10.68 -4.38 -35.99
C THR A 5 -9.22 -4.17 -35.55
N SER A 6 -8.32 -3.91 -36.49
CA SER A 6 -6.88 -3.76 -36.20
C SER A 6 -6.57 -2.71 -35.11
N THR A 7 -7.44 -1.71 -34.94
CA THR A 7 -7.33 -0.67 -33.91
C THR A 7 -7.70 -1.20 -32.53
N GLU A 8 -8.72 -2.05 -32.42
CA GLU A 8 -9.14 -2.66 -31.17
C GLU A 8 -8.07 -3.62 -30.61
N THR A 9 -7.39 -4.37 -31.49
CA THR A 9 -6.27 -5.25 -31.11
C THR A 9 -5.05 -4.45 -30.62
N HIS A 10 -4.77 -3.29 -31.22
CA HIS A 10 -3.66 -2.43 -30.80
C HIS A 10 -3.91 -1.79 -29.42
N LEU A 11 -5.13 -1.29 -29.20
CA LEU A 11 -5.55 -0.72 -27.92
C LEU A 11 -5.53 -1.78 -26.80
N ALA A 12 -6.02 -2.99 -27.08
CA ALA A 12 -5.96 -4.11 -26.13
C ALA A 12 -4.51 -4.47 -25.76
N GLY A 13 -3.59 -4.45 -26.73
CA GLY A 13 -2.16 -4.67 -26.47
C GLY A 13 -1.52 -3.58 -25.61
N GLN A 14 -1.88 -2.31 -25.82
CA GLN A 14 -1.39 -1.19 -25.00
C GLN A 14 -1.93 -1.24 -23.57
N LEU A 15 -3.20 -1.62 -23.40
CA LEU A 15 -3.82 -1.82 -22.08
C LEU A 15 -3.11 -2.92 -21.29
N GLY A 16 -2.80 -4.06 -21.92
CA GLY A 16 -2.08 -5.15 -21.24
C GLY A 16 -0.66 -4.76 -20.77
N VAL A 17 0.06 -3.93 -21.52
CA VAL A 17 1.39 -3.42 -21.11
C VAL A 17 1.26 -2.41 -19.95
N ALA A 18 0.23 -1.56 -19.99
CA ALA A 18 -0.03 -0.62 -18.91
C ALA A 18 -0.37 -1.35 -17.60
N ASP A 19 -1.19 -2.40 -17.67
CA ASP A 19 -1.58 -3.20 -16.50
C ASP A 19 -0.39 -3.97 -15.90
N ASP A 20 0.54 -4.47 -16.73
CA ASP A 20 1.81 -5.07 -16.24
C ASP A 20 2.69 -4.05 -15.52
N LEU A 21 2.84 -2.86 -16.09
CA LEU A 21 3.61 -1.77 -15.47
C LEU A 21 2.99 -1.33 -14.15
N LEU A 22 1.67 -1.19 -14.08
CA LEU A 22 0.94 -0.88 -12.86
C LEU A 22 1.09 -1.99 -11.81
N SER A 23 1.02 -3.26 -12.21
CA SER A 23 1.22 -4.41 -11.32
C SER A 23 2.61 -4.38 -10.69
N ARG A 24 3.65 -4.11 -11.50
CA ARG A 24 5.03 -4.00 -11.02
C ARG A 24 5.24 -2.77 -10.14
N ALA A 25 4.69 -1.62 -10.53
CA ALA A 25 4.74 -0.40 -9.73
C ALA A 25 4.07 -0.61 -8.36
N ASN A 26 2.93 -1.31 -8.32
CA ASN A 26 2.23 -1.63 -7.09
C ASN A 26 3.11 -2.44 -6.12
N LEU A 27 3.84 -3.43 -6.64
CA LEU A 27 4.79 -4.22 -5.83
C LEU A 27 5.89 -3.34 -5.22
N PHE A 28 6.48 -2.43 -6.00
CA PHE A 28 7.52 -1.52 -5.51
C PHE A 28 6.97 -0.55 -4.46
N LEU A 29 5.81 0.05 -4.71
CA LEU A 29 5.16 0.97 -3.77
C LEU A 29 4.88 0.30 -2.41
N ARG A 30 4.40 -0.95 -2.42
CA ARG A 30 4.15 -1.72 -1.18
C ARG A 30 5.44 -1.93 -0.36
N ILE A 31 6.56 -2.21 -1.03
CA ILE A 31 7.87 -2.38 -0.39
C ILE A 31 8.35 -1.05 0.20
N GLU A 32 8.27 0.04 -0.58
CA GLU A 32 8.70 1.38 -0.13
C GLU A 32 7.89 1.86 1.07
N VAL A 33 6.56 1.72 1.03
CA VAL A 33 5.68 2.05 2.16
C VAL A 33 6.04 1.25 3.40
N SER A 34 6.26 -0.06 3.26
CA SER A 34 6.62 -0.92 4.41
C SER A 34 7.95 -0.47 5.03
N ALA A 35 8.96 -0.22 4.21
CA ALA A 35 10.26 0.27 4.68
C ALA A 35 10.15 1.66 5.34
N ALA A 36 9.38 2.57 4.77
CA ALA A 36 9.17 3.90 5.34
C ALA A 36 8.52 3.80 6.73
N ILE A 37 7.52 2.93 6.90
CA ILE A 37 6.89 2.73 8.21
C ILE A 37 7.89 2.16 9.21
N GLU A 38 8.70 1.18 8.83
CA GLU A 38 9.74 0.61 9.70
C GLU A 38 10.80 1.65 10.11
N CYS A 39 11.23 2.51 9.18
CA CYS A 39 12.23 3.54 9.44
C CYS A 39 11.72 4.68 10.33
N HIS A 40 10.43 4.99 10.24
CA HIS A 40 9.84 6.18 10.87
C HIS A 40 8.92 5.87 12.05
N SER A 41 8.86 4.63 12.50
CA SER A 41 8.09 4.21 13.67
C SER A 41 9.00 3.69 14.78
N THR A 42 8.48 3.63 16.00
CA THR A 42 9.12 2.82 17.05
C THR A 42 8.98 1.35 16.70
N LEU A 43 10.04 0.55 16.92
CA LEU A 43 10.04 -0.88 16.67
C LEU A 43 9.95 -1.68 17.98
N ARG A 44 9.21 -2.80 17.96
CA ARG A 44 9.08 -3.74 19.07
C ARG A 44 9.41 -5.15 18.60
N GLY A 45 10.13 -5.91 19.43
CA GLY A 45 10.33 -7.34 19.20
C GLY A 45 9.06 -8.14 19.52
N GLU A 46 8.65 -9.01 18.60
CA GLU A 46 7.55 -9.97 18.76
C GLU A 46 8.02 -11.36 18.33
N GLY A 47 8.39 -12.19 19.32
CA GLY A 47 8.98 -13.50 19.05
C GLY A 47 10.30 -13.38 18.29
N ASN A 48 10.35 -13.92 17.07
CA ASN A 48 11.51 -13.85 16.17
C ASN A 48 11.43 -12.70 15.15
N ALA A 49 10.43 -11.81 15.26
CA ALA A 49 10.22 -10.69 14.36
C ALA A 49 10.41 -9.35 15.08
N VAL A 50 10.70 -8.31 14.29
CA VAL A 50 10.65 -6.91 14.72
C VAL A 50 9.52 -6.26 13.96
N VAL A 51 8.58 -5.65 14.67
CA VAL A 51 7.39 -5.03 14.09
C VAL A 51 7.25 -3.58 14.54
N PRO A 52 6.76 -2.67 13.70
CA PRO A 52 6.49 -1.31 14.14
C PRO A 52 5.33 -1.22 15.12
N VAL A 53 5.45 -0.31 16.08
CA VAL A 53 4.43 -0.03 17.09
C VAL A 53 3.37 0.89 16.49
N PRO A 54 2.09 0.47 16.45
CA PRO A 54 1.01 1.31 15.92
C PRO A 54 0.92 2.67 16.63
N GLY A 55 0.64 3.73 15.86
CA GLY A 55 0.52 5.10 16.38
C GLY A 55 1.83 5.80 16.72
N THR A 56 2.99 5.19 16.46
CA THR A 56 4.31 5.79 16.74
C THR A 56 5.01 6.33 15.49
N LEU A 57 4.33 6.36 14.36
CA LEU A 57 4.84 6.88 13.11
C LEU A 57 5.14 8.38 13.24
N CYS A 58 6.30 8.82 12.77
CA CYS A 58 6.70 10.22 12.79
C CYS A 58 5.68 11.08 12.01
N ALA A 59 5.19 12.15 12.64
CA ALA A 59 4.15 13.01 12.08
C ALA A 59 4.52 13.59 10.70
N ASP A 60 5.80 13.88 10.47
CA ASP A 60 6.29 14.50 9.23
C ASP A 60 6.17 13.58 8.00
N VAL A 61 6.03 12.26 8.19
CA VAL A 61 5.93 11.29 7.09
C VAL A 61 4.54 10.69 6.93
N VAL A 62 3.61 10.96 7.86
CA VAL A 62 2.26 10.38 7.85
C VAL A 62 1.54 10.71 6.55
N ASP A 63 1.48 11.99 6.19
CA ASP A 63 0.74 12.46 5.00
C ASP A 63 1.28 11.82 3.72
N ASP A 64 2.60 11.67 3.60
CA ASP A 64 3.21 11.06 2.42
C ASP A 64 2.91 9.57 2.36
N ILE A 65 3.01 8.85 3.47
CA ILE A 65 2.68 7.42 3.52
C ILE A 65 1.19 7.20 3.22
N GLU A 66 0.27 8.03 3.74
CA GLU A 66 -1.16 8.00 3.42
C GLU A 66 -1.43 8.13 1.91
N ARG A 67 -0.75 9.06 1.24
CA ARG A 67 -0.87 9.22 -0.22
C ARG A 67 -0.40 7.99 -0.99
N HIS A 68 0.73 7.39 -0.59
CA HIS A 68 1.25 6.20 -1.25
C HIS A 68 0.32 4.99 -1.07
N VAL A 69 -0.30 4.84 0.10
CA VAL A 69 -1.28 3.76 0.31
C VAL A 69 -2.57 4.01 -0.47
N GLN A 70 -3.03 5.26 -0.58
CA GLN A 70 -4.17 5.55 -1.44
C GLN A 70 -3.87 5.19 -2.91
N LEU A 71 -2.66 5.50 -3.40
CA LEU A 71 -2.23 5.11 -4.74
C LEU A 71 -2.21 3.59 -4.94
N ILE A 72 -1.74 2.82 -3.95
CA ILE A 72 -1.79 1.35 -3.96
C ILE A 72 -3.23 0.84 -4.12
N ARG A 73 -4.16 1.39 -3.33
CA ARG A 73 -5.59 1.04 -3.39
C ARG A 73 -6.21 1.36 -4.75
N ASP A 74 -5.87 2.52 -5.32
CA ASP A 74 -6.35 2.93 -6.64
C ASP A 74 -5.84 2.00 -7.75
N ILE A 75 -4.57 1.58 -7.68
CA ILE A 75 -3.99 0.62 -8.63
C ILE A 75 -4.64 -0.76 -8.51
N GLU A 76 -4.88 -1.25 -7.29
CA GLU A 76 -5.54 -2.54 -7.05
C GLU A 76 -6.98 -2.56 -7.58
N ALA A 77 -7.72 -1.49 -7.31
CA ALA A 77 -9.07 -1.33 -7.84
C ALA A 77 -9.10 -1.32 -9.37
N HIS A 78 -8.10 -0.67 -10.01
CA HIS A 78 -7.96 -0.65 -11.47
C HIS A 78 -7.64 -2.04 -12.03
N LEU A 79 -6.73 -2.78 -11.41
CA LEU A 79 -6.29 -4.10 -11.88
C LEU A 79 -7.29 -5.22 -11.56
N ALA A 80 -8.44 -4.91 -10.94
CA ALA A 80 -9.36 -5.89 -10.35
C ALA A 80 -8.65 -6.91 -9.44
N GLY A 81 -7.53 -6.49 -8.83
CA GLY A 81 -6.73 -7.32 -7.94
C GLY A 81 -7.39 -7.43 -6.56
N GLU A 82 -7.12 -8.53 -5.86
CA GLU A 82 -7.49 -8.64 -4.45
C GLU A 82 -6.83 -7.49 -3.66
N PRO A 83 -7.55 -6.88 -2.70
CA PRO A 83 -6.99 -5.83 -1.86
C PRO A 83 -5.71 -6.32 -1.20
N TRP A 84 -4.73 -5.43 -1.03
CA TRP A 84 -3.48 -5.79 -0.37
C TRP A 84 -3.70 -6.27 1.06
N GLU A 85 -3.70 -7.59 1.24
CA GLU A 85 -3.59 -8.27 2.54
C GLU A 85 -2.12 -8.40 2.96
N GLY A 86 -1.31 -7.35 2.73
CA GLY A 86 0.00 -7.23 3.36
C GLY A 86 -0.13 -7.40 4.87
N PRO A 87 0.91 -7.86 5.58
CA PRO A 87 0.84 -8.45 6.91
C PRO A 87 -0.19 -7.74 7.82
N VAL A 88 -1.41 -8.29 7.74
CA VAL A 88 -2.66 -8.03 8.46
C VAL A 88 -2.98 -6.57 8.79
N GLY A 89 -3.90 -5.92 8.04
CA GLY A 89 -4.74 -4.78 8.51
C GLY A 89 -4.02 -3.53 9.04
N TRP A 90 -2.69 -3.53 8.95
CA TRP A 90 -1.81 -2.78 9.84
C TRP A 90 -1.75 -1.30 9.50
N PHE A 91 -1.96 -0.94 8.23
CA PHE A 91 -1.93 0.47 7.83
C PHE A 91 -3.05 1.29 8.47
N ASP A 92 -4.26 0.76 8.36
CA ASP A 92 -5.41 1.31 9.04
C ASP A 92 -5.21 1.23 10.55
N ASP A 93 -4.59 0.19 11.12
CA ASP A 93 -4.28 0.14 12.56
C ASP A 93 -3.20 1.13 13.04
N VAL A 94 -2.21 1.46 12.21
CA VAL A 94 -1.16 2.48 12.48
C VAL A 94 -1.75 3.87 12.47
N ILE A 95 -2.65 4.14 11.54
CA ILE A 95 -3.26 5.46 11.34
C ILE A 95 -4.50 5.64 12.22
N GLN A 96 -5.41 4.68 12.27
CA GLN A 96 -6.69 4.79 13.01
C GLN A 96 -6.49 4.84 14.53
N ARG A 97 -5.38 4.33 15.09
CA ARG A 97 -5.05 4.55 16.50
C ARG A 97 -4.69 5.99 16.86
N ARG A 98 -4.62 6.91 15.89
CA ARG A 98 -4.56 8.37 16.13
C ARG A 98 -5.71 8.89 17.03
N ASN A 99 -6.84 8.18 17.10
CA ASN A 99 -7.96 8.50 18.00
C ASN A 99 -8.12 7.54 19.20
N GLY A 100 -7.28 6.50 19.32
CA GLY A 100 -7.47 5.41 20.29
C GLY A 100 -6.42 5.32 21.40
N TRP A 101 -5.40 6.18 21.40
CA TRP A 101 -4.37 6.15 22.43
C TRP A 101 -4.70 7.06 23.62
N GLU A 102 -5.73 6.69 24.37
CA GLU A 102 -5.88 7.08 25.79
C GLU A 102 -4.92 6.21 26.63
N GLY A 103 -3.60 6.37 26.46
CA GLY A 103 -2.72 5.29 26.89
C GLY A 103 -1.24 5.55 27.05
N GLY A 104 -0.79 6.79 27.29
CA GLY A 104 0.55 6.96 27.85
C GLY A 104 1.11 8.38 27.85
N VAL A 105 0.77 9.14 28.88
CA VAL A 105 1.71 9.68 29.87
C VAL A 105 0.82 10.32 30.94
N ARG A 106 0.86 9.77 32.15
CA ARG A 106 0.97 10.60 33.35
C ARG A 106 2.39 10.44 33.86
#